data_AF-A0A8T6M7P2-F1
#
_entry.id   AF-A0A8T6M7P2-F1
#
_cell.length_a   1.000
_cell.length_b   1.000
_cell.length_c   1.000
_cell.angle_alpha   90.00
_cell.angle_beta   90.00
_cell.angle_gamma   90.00
#
_symmetry.space_group_name_H-M   'P 1'
#
loop_
_entity.id
_entity.type
_entity.pdbx_description
1 polymer ?
#
loop_
_entity_poly.entity_id
_entity_poly.type
_entity_poly.pdbx_seq_one_letter_code
_entity_poly.pdbx_strand_id
1 'polypeptide(L)'
;MFGIFILALNSCKDDTPTSLPYTPPDNSNQNLQIGAMKFDDQTSNKIVSTTSSSVSFSSSVPVTSGTVIIANPNSKIPKGMLRKVLSVSSDGKNISTRMASLDEAFKKGEVKFSILPSQLKKVVQEGVFEKTNSPNSKTYNLNYTIYDVDGNSATSDDQLKLTGQFKLDGSISGEVSFPPFKIISNFSFSNELDLNLVATGTLRYSTEKTLFIAGGTPVVVGGIILTPEVSFKFKPEVEIYGEAETGINDKITLNSSIIYYSGWNKNVELKNVFLAKPVEVSLNGKIKGTLIVELALYF
;
A
#
# COMPACT_ATOMS: atom_id res chain seq x y z
N MET A 1 44.78 -31.04 1.21
CA MET A 1 44.88 -29.59 1.45
C MET A 1 43.46 -29.06 1.51
N PHE A 2 42.82 -28.82 2.67
CA PHE A 2 43.06 -27.73 3.66
C PHE A 2 43.23 -26.36 2.97
N GLY A 3 42.47 -25.30 3.25
CA GLY A 3 41.48 -25.00 4.31
C GLY A 3 40.45 -23.97 3.78
N ILE A 4 39.25 -23.88 4.38
CA ILE A 4 38.84 -22.98 5.49
C ILE A 4 39.10 -21.49 5.20
N PHE A 5 38.03 -20.68 5.29
CA PHE A 5 37.90 -19.30 5.84
C PHE A 5 36.66 -18.62 5.19
N ILE A 6 35.78 -17.84 5.82
CA ILE A 6 35.52 -17.42 7.21
C ILE A 6 34.03 -17.01 7.25
N LEU A 7 33.33 -17.29 8.36
CA LEU A 7 32.06 -16.66 8.71
C LEU A 7 32.32 -15.22 9.17
N ALA A 8 31.74 -14.21 8.51
CA ALA A 8 31.60 -12.88 9.08
C ALA A 8 30.22 -12.78 9.75
N LEU A 9 30.21 -12.61 11.06
CA LEU A 9 29.01 -12.28 11.83
C LEU A 9 28.64 -10.82 11.57
N ASN A 10 27.40 -10.61 11.12
CA ASN A 10 26.76 -9.31 11.05
C ASN A 10 26.63 -8.68 12.44
N SER A 11 26.99 -7.41 12.55
CA SER A 11 26.48 -6.50 13.57
C SER A 11 26.18 -5.17 12.91
N CYS A 12 25.17 -5.16 12.04
CA CYS A 12 24.40 -3.94 11.83
C CYS A 12 23.52 -3.79 13.07
N LYS A 13 23.75 -2.74 13.85
CA LYS A 13 22.70 -2.22 14.73
C LYS A 13 21.49 -1.97 13.85
N ASP A 14 20.41 -2.70 14.10
CA ASP A 14 19.09 -2.28 13.69
C ASP A 14 18.80 -0.97 14.43
N ASP A 15 19.13 0.15 13.79
CA ASP A 15 18.43 1.40 14.04
C ASP A 15 17.02 1.20 13.47
N THR A 16 16.20 0.37 14.14
CA THR A 16 14.76 0.33 13.86
C THR A 16 14.25 1.75 14.07
N PRO A 17 13.86 2.47 13.00
CA PRO A 17 13.25 3.76 13.18
C PRO A 17 12.06 3.56 14.11
N THR A 18 12.00 4.33 15.19
CA THR A 18 10.90 4.29 16.14
C THR A 18 9.63 4.60 15.36
N SER A 19 8.91 3.55 14.95
CA SER A 19 7.71 3.71 14.16
C SER A 19 6.75 4.54 15.00
N LEU A 20 6.30 5.68 14.47
CA LEU A 20 5.25 6.46 15.10
C LEU A 20 4.08 5.52 15.41
N PRO A 21 3.48 5.60 16.60
CA PRO A 21 2.39 4.70 16.97
C PRO A 21 1.27 4.84 15.94
N TYR A 22 0.91 3.73 15.30
CA TYR A 22 -0.34 3.65 14.56
C TYR A 22 -1.46 4.09 15.50
N THR A 23 -2.16 5.16 15.15
CA THR A 23 -3.36 5.55 15.87
C THR A 23 -4.49 4.73 15.26
N PRO A 24 -5.08 3.77 16.00
CA PRO A 24 -6.19 2.99 15.49
C PRO A 24 -7.33 3.93 15.08
N PRO A 25 -8.11 3.59 14.03
CA PRO A 25 -9.31 4.31 13.66
C PRO A 25 -10.19 4.52 14.88
N ASP A 26 -10.74 5.71 15.02
CA ASP A 26 -11.72 5.98 16.07
C ASP A 26 -12.99 5.17 15.77
N ASN A 27 -13.21 4.16 16.60
CA ASN A 27 -14.34 3.25 16.51
C ASN A 27 -15.37 3.52 17.62
N SER A 28 -15.26 4.63 18.35
CA SER A 28 -16.14 4.98 19.48
C SER A 28 -17.61 5.11 19.09
N ASN A 29 -17.89 5.40 17.81
CA ASN A 29 -19.24 5.58 17.28
C ASN A 29 -19.87 4.31 16.68
N GLN A 30 -19.30 3.12 16.90
CA GLN A 30 -19.87 1.86 16.39
C GLN A 30 -20.92 1.27 17.33
N ASN A 31 -22.14 1.11 16.83
CA ASN A 31 -23.23 0.41 17.51
C ASN A 31 -23.42 -0.97 16.87
N LEU A 32 -23.00 -2.02 17.60
CA LEU A 32 -23.10 -3.42 17.16
C LEU A 32 -24.56 -3.86 17.06
N GLN A 33 -24.88 -4.72 16.08
CA GLN A 33 -26.17 -5.40 16.07
C GLN A 33 -26.33 -6.29 17.29
N ILE A 34 -27.59 -6.52 17.69
CA ILE A 34 -27.90 -7.53 18.69
C ILE A 34 -27.37 -8.88 18.21
N GLY A 35 -26.53 -9.53 19.02
CA GLY A 35 -25.89 -10.80 18.68
C GLY A 35 -24.54 -10.68 17.98
N ALA A 36 -24.05 -9.47 17.70
CA ALA A 36 -22.65 -9.28 17.31
C ALA A 36 -21.74 -9.18 18.54
N MET A 37 -20.55 -9.77 18.46
CA MET A 37 -19.56 -9.83 19.53
C MET A 37 -18.19 -9.41 18.98
N LYS A 38 -17.61 -8.37 19.58
CA LYS A 38 -16.22 -7.98 19.31
C LYS A 38 -15.30 -8.73 20.26
N PHE A 39 -14.34 -9.48 19.71
CA PHE A 39 -13.29 -10.11 20.48
C PHE A 39 -12.30 -9.06 20.98
N ASP A 40 -12.00 -9.15 22.27
CA ASP A 40 -10.86 -8.46 22.85
C ASP A 40 -9.53 -9.16 22.46
N ASP A 41 -8.42 -8.57 22.88
CA ASP A 41 -7.09 -9.12 22.58
C ASP A 41 -6.89 -10.47 23.25
N GLN A 42 -7.44 -10.68 24.46
CA GLN A 42 -7.33 -11.95 25.17
C GLN A 42 -8.01 -13.09 24.40
N THR A 43 -9.22 -12.86 23.91
CA THR A 43 -9.99 -13.84 23.11
C THR A 43 -9.33 -14.05 21.75
N SER A 44 -8.89 -12.98 21.11
CA SER A 44 -8.19 -13.05 19.81
C SER A 44 -6.88 -13.83 19.91
N ASN A 45 -6.15 -13.71 21.02
CA ASN A 45 -4.93 -14.47 21.29
C ASN A 45 -5.17 -15.96 21.54
N LYS A 46 -6.41 -16.40 21.81
CA LYS A 46 -6.76 -17.82 21.90
C LYS A 46 -6.90 -18.49 20.53
N ILE A 47 -7.03 -17.73 19.43
CA ILE A 47 -7.10 -18.31 18.09
C ILE A 47 -5.84 -19.15 17.83
N VAL A 48 -6.00 -20.34 17.26
CA VAL A 48 -4.90 -21.24 16.88
C VAL A 48 -4.79 -21.30 15.36
N SER A 49 -5.92 -21.43 14.67
CA SER A 49 -5.97 -21.46 13.20
C SER A 49 -7.30 -20.91 12.69
N THR A 50 -7.28 -20.44 11.44
CA THR A 50 -8.48 -20.04 10.69
C THR A 50 -8.45 -20.69 9.31
N THR A 51 -9.60 -21.14 8.85
CA THR A 51 -9.83 -21.57 7.46
C THR A 51 -10.89 -20.67 6.83
N SER A 52 -11.34 -20.94 5.60
CA SER A 52 -12.46 -20.20 4.99
C SER A 52 -13.81 -20.44 5.70
N SER A 53 -13.96 -21.57 6.39
CA SER A 53 -15.24 -22.00 7.01
C SER A 53 -15.14 -22.31 8.50
N SER A 54 -13.97 -22.21 9.13
CA SER A 54 -13.83 -22.50 10.56
C SER A 54 -12.78 -21.63 11.27
N VAL A 55 -12.90 -21.58 12.60
CA VAL A 55 -11.92 -20.99 13.51
C VAL A 55 -11.71 -21.95 14.67
N SER A 56 -10.46 -22.21 15.01
CA SER A 56 -10.09 -23.06 16.15
C SER A 56 -9.39 -22.24 17.23
N PHE A 57 -9.69 -22.53 18.49
CA PHE A 57 -9.16 -21.85 19.67
C PHE A 57 -8.42 -22.82 20.60
N SER A 58 -7.46 -22.30 21.37
CA SER A 58 -6.70 -23.08 22.36
C SER A 58 -7.55 -23.47 23.57
N SER A 59 -8.63 -22.73 23.83
CA SER A 59 -9.60 -22.94 24.91
C SER A 59 -11.00 -22.55 24.46
N SER A 60 -12.01 -23.01 25.19
CA SER A 60 -13.41 -22.68 24.89
C SER A 60 -13.66 -21.17 24.90
N VAL A 61 -14.49 -20.70 23.96
CA VAL A 61 -14.88 -19.30 23.83
C VAL A 61 -16.40 -19.15 23.96
N PRO A 62 -16.89 -18.07 24.61
CA PRO A 62 -18.31 -17.90 24.92
C PRO A 62 -19.09 -17.37 23.70
N VAL A 63 -19.14 -18.14 22.62
CA VAL A 63 -19.90 -17.83 21.39
C VAL A 63 -20.99 -18.86 21.16
N THR A 64 -22.09 -18.45 20.53
CA THR A 64 -23.20 -19.33 20.19
C THR A 64 -23.48 -19.30 18.69
N SER A 65 -24.25 -20.28 18.19
CA SER A 65 -24.73 -20.24 16.80
C SER A 65 -25.53 -18.96 16.56
N GLY A 66 -25.32 -18.33 15.41
CA GLY A 66 -25.91 -17.05 15.04
C GLY A 66 -25.09 -15.83 15.42
N THR A 67 -24.14 -15.93 16.37
CA THR A 67 -23.28 -14.81 16.76
C THR A 67 -22.45 -14.31 15.58
N VAL A 68 -22.38 -12.98 15.40
CA VAL A 68 -21.44 -12.36 14.46
C VAL A 68 -20.18 -11.96 15.21
N ILE A 69 -19.06 -12.62 14.92
CA ILE A 69 -17.77 -12.37 15.56
C ILE A 69 -16.97 -11.35 14.77
N ILE A 70 -16.44 -10.36 15.48
CA ILE A 70 -15.56 -9.31 14.94
C ILE A 70 -14.24 -9.37 15.70
N ALA A 71 -13.12 -9.50 14.99
CA ALA A 71 -11.79 -9.46 15.60
C ALA A 71 -10.87 -8.53 14.83
N ASN A 72 -10.10 -7.72 15.56
CA ASN A 72 -9.07 -6.85 14.99
C ASN A 72 -7.89 -7.70 14.44
N PRO A 73 -7.09 -7.16 13.50
CA PRO A 73 -5.90 -7.83 13.03
C PRO A 73 -4.89 -8.08 14.14
N ASN A 74 -4.22 -9.22 14.08
CA ASN A 74 -3.07 -9.55 14.93
C ASN A 74 -2.15 -10.55 14.21
N SER A 75 -1.12 -11.05 14.89
CA SER A 75 -0.15 -11.99 14.31
C SER A 75 -0.75 -13.31 13.81
N LYS A 76 -1.94 -13.70 14.30
CA LYS A 76 -2.62 -14.96 13.94
C LYS A 76 -3.70 -14.78 12.89
N ILE A 77 -4.36 -13.62 12.91
CA ILE A 77 -5.34 -13.18 11.92
C ILE A 77 -4.88 -11.83 11.38
N PRO A 78 -3.87 -11.79 10.48
CA PRO A 78 -3.29 -10.53 9.98
C PRO A 78 -4.30 -9.65 9.24
N LYS A 79 -5.44 -10.23 8.91
CA LYS A 79 -6.55 -9.64 8.21
C LYS A 79 -7.76 -9.32 9.12
N GLY A 80 -7.65 -9.55 10.43
CA GLY A 80 -8.82 -9.50 11.30
C GLY A 80 -9.86 -10.55 10.91
N MET A 81 -11.10 -10.39 11.39
CA MET A 81 -12.18 -11.33 11.10
C MET A 81 -13.56 -10.69 11.21
N LEU A 82 -14.45 -11.00 10.27
CA LEU A 82 -15.89 -10.72 10.30
C LEU A 82 -16.66 -11.96 9.87
N ARG A 83 -17.20 -12.71 10.82
CA ARG A 83 -17.83 -14.01 10.53
C ARG A 83 -19.09 -14.25 11.32
N LYS A 84 -20.02 -15.01 10.76
CA LYS A 84 -21.19 -15.52 11.47
C LYS A 84 -20.94 -16.95 11.90
N VAL A 85 -21.15 -17.24 13.18
CA VAL A 85 -21.05 -18.58 13.74
C VAL A 85 -22.25 -19.40 13.27
N LEU A 86 -21.97 -20.53 12.62
CA LEU A 86 -22.99 -21.49 12.17
C LEU A 86 -23.21 -22.58 13.23
N SER A 87 -22.12 -23.09 13.80
CA SER A 87 -22.17 -24.08 14.88
C SER A 87 -20.91 -24.00 15.75
N VAL A 88 -21.04 -24.51 16.96
CA VAL A 88 -19.97 -24.57 17.96
C VAL A 88 -19.80 -26.04 18.37
N SER A 89 -18.57 -26.54 18.40
CA SER A 89 -18.28 -27.89 18.89
C SER A 89 -18.65 -28.04 20.36
N SER A 90 -18.84 -29.28 20.82
CA SER A 90 -19.22 -29.57 22.21
C SER A 90 -18.19 -29.07 23.24
N ASP A 91 -16.91 -29.01 22.87
CA ASP A 91 -15.83 -28.47 23.71
C ASP A 91 -15.68 -26.94 23.61
N GLY A 92 -16.45 -26.28 22.73
CA GLY A 92 -16.40 -24.84 22.49
C GLY A 92 -15.12 -24.32 21.85
N LYS A 93 -14.23 -25.21 21.38
CA LYS A 93 -12.92 -24.83 20.81
C LYS A 93 -12.94 -24.67 19.30
N ASN A 94 -13.89 -25.28 18.60
CA ASN A 94 -14.00 -25.24 17.15
C ASN A 94 -15.35 -24.66 16.77
N ILE A 95 -15.33 -23.63 15.93
CA ILE A 95 -16.55 -23.03 15.41
C ILE A 95 -16.58 -23.15 13.89
N SER A 96 -17.73 -23.58 13.37
CA SER A 96 -18.04 -23.48 11.95
C SER A 96 -18.61 -22.09 11.67
N THR A 97 -18.20 -21.48 10.57
CA THR A 97 -18.46 -20.07 10.27
C THR A 97 -18.73 -19.87 8.79
N ARG A 98 -19.40 -18.75 8.48
CA ARG A 98 -19.38 -18.14 7.14
C ARG A 98 -18.95 -16.68 7.26
N MET A 99 -18.62 -16.06 6.14
CA MET A 99 -18.48 -14.60 6.09
C MET A 99 -19.80 -13.96 6.53
N ALA A 100 -19.72 -12.98 7.43
CA ALA A 100 -20.85 -12.13 7.80
C ALA A 100 -20.80 -10.85 6.96
N SER A 101 -21.97 -10.28 6.68
CA SER A 101 -22.04 -8.96 6.08
C SER A 101 -21.99 -7.86 7.15
N LEU A 102 -21.67 -6.63 6.76
CA LEU A 102 -21.58 -5.51 7.71
C LEU A 102 -22.92 -5.15 8.34
N ASP A 103 -24.03 -5.30 7.61
CA ASP A 103 -25.39 -5.10 8.11
C ASP A 103 -25.78 -6.13 9.17
N GLU A 104 -25.24 -7.35 9.12
CA GLU A 104 -25.38 -8.34 10.18
C GLU A 104 -24.58 -7.96 11.45
N ALA A 105 -23.51 -7.17 11.29
CA ALA A 105 -22.59 -6.84 12.37
C ALA A 105 -22.88 -5.49 13.05
N PHE A 106 -23.36 -4.50 12.30
CA PHE A 106 -23.53 -3.13 12.78
C PHE A 106 -24.93 -2.57 12.51
N LYS A 107 -25.51 -1.93 13.54
CA LYS A 107 -26.79 -1.23 13.45
C LYS A 107 -26.63 0.20 12.99
N LYS A 108 -25.56 0.86 13.44
CA LYS A 108 -25.08 2.15 12.95
C LYS A 108 -23.60 2.27 13.28
N GLY A 109 -22.84 2.98 12.47
CA GLY A 109 -21.50 3.40 12.84
C GLY A 109 -20.87 4.32 11.82
N GLU A 110 -19.81 4.94 12.30
CA GLU A 110 -18.95 5.82 11.52
C GLU A 110 -17.52 5.51 11.94
N VAL A 111 -16.64 5.33 10.96
CA VAL A 111 -15.22 5.11 11.18
C VAL A 111 -14.46 6.10 10.34
N LYS A 112 -13.69 6.94 11.02
CA LYS A 112 -12.75 7.87 10.37
C LYS A 112 -11.36 7.30 10.45
N PHE A 113 -10.64 7.36 9.34
CA PHE A 113 -9.24 6.98 9.28
C PHE A 113 -8.42 8.08 8.59
N SER A 114 -7.15 8.16 9.00
CA SER A 114 -6.14 8.98 8.36
C SER A 114 -4.83 8.21 8.35
N ILE A 115 -4.20 8.12 7.19
CA ILE A 115 -2.92 7.47 6.98
C ILE A 115 -1.96 8.53 6.44
N LEU A 116 -0.90 8.74 7.20
CA LEU A 116 0.17 9.65 6.86
C LEU A 116 1.24 8.94 6.00
N PRO A 117 2.05 9.68 5.22
CA PRO A 117 3.12 9.10 4.42
C PRO A 117 4.09 8.25 5.23
N SER A 118 4.40 8.66 6.47
CA SER A 118 5.22 7.88 7.41
C SER A 118 4.71 6.45 7.65
N GLN A 119 3.39 6.24 7.57
CA GLN A 119 2.71 4.96 7.78
C GLN A 119 2.57 4.12 6.51
N LEU A 120 2.94 4.66 5.35
CA LEU A 120 3.02 3.90 4.12
C LEU A 120 4.26 3.01 4.18
N LYS A 121 4.05 1.69 4.10
CA LYS A 121 5.10 0.70 3.94
C LYS A 121 5.49 0.65 2.47
N LYS A 122 6.78 0.87 2.22
CA LYS A 122 7.34 0.85 0.89
C LYS A 122 7.57 -0.60 0.45
N VAL A 123 7.13 -0.92 -0.76
CA VAL A 123 7.68 -2.04 -1.53
C VAL A 123 8.64 -1.41 -2.54
N VAL A 124 9.93 -1.47 -2.21
CA VAL A 124 11.01 -0.81 -2.95
C VAL A 124 11.35 -1.63 -4.18
N GLN A 125 11.44 -1.02 -5.36
CA GLN A 125 12.27 -1.59 -6.43
C GLN A 125 13.73 -1.19 -6.23
N GLU A 126 14.65 -2.04 -6.68
CA GLU A 126 16.08 -1.77 -6.68
C GLU A 126 16.36 -0.37 -7.24
N GLY A 127 17.37 0.34 -6.71
CA GLY A 127 17.68 1.70 -7.16
C GLY A 127 16.80 2.83 -6.60
N VAL A 128 15.80 2.54 -5.76
CA VAL A 128 15.01 3.58 -5.07
C VAL A 128 15.35 3.63 -3.58
N PHE A 129 15.92 4.73 -3.10
CA PHE A 129 16.41 4.86 -1.72
C PHE A 129 15.56 5.85 -0.93
N GLU A 130 15.15 5.50 0.29
CA GLU A 130 14.48 6.46 1.19
C GLU A 130 15.53 7.37 1.84
N LYS A 131 15.38 8.69 1.70
CA LYS A 131 16.35 9.67 2.18
C LYS A 131 15.94 10.31 3.51
N THR A 132 14.67 10.66 3.64
CA THR A 132 14.16 11.39 4.81
C THR A 132 12.70 11.05 5.03
N ASN A 133 12.36 10.82 6.29
CA ASN A 133 11.01 10.54 6.74
C ASN A 133 10.63 11.59 7.77
N SER A 134 9.62 12.40 7.46
CA SER A 134 8.88 13.18 8.45
C SER A 134 7.49 12.56 8.60
N PRO A 135 6.76 12.82 9.70
CA PRO A 135 5.42 12.26 9.88
C PRO A 135 4.52 12.43 8.65
N ASN A 136 4.64 13.57 7.96
CA ASN A 136 3.77 14.01 6.86
C ASN A 136 4.43 13.96 5.47
N SER A 137 5.67 13.48 5.36
CA SER A 137 6.43 13.51 4.10
C SER A 137 7.44 12.37 4.01
N LYS A 138 7.54 11.74 2.85
CA LYS A 138 8.64 10.83 2.53
C LYS A 138 9.35 11.27 1.26
N THR A 139 10.68 11.39 1.32
CA THR A 139 11.52 11.67 0.16
C THR A 139 12.30 10.43 -0.26
N TYR A 140 12.31 10.19 -1.55
CA TYR A 140 12.99 9.07 -2.18
C TYR A 140 13.92 9.56 -3.27
N ASN A 141 15.14 9.05 -3.28
CA ASN A 141 16.06 9.22 -4.39
C ASN A 141 15.90 8.04 -5.35
N LEU A 142 15.96 8.29 -6.65
CA LEU A 142 16.02 7.26 -7.68
C LEU A 142 17.37 7.28 -8.36
N ASN A 143 17.91 6.08 -8.54
CA ASN A 143 18.95 5.76 -9.47
C ASN A 143 18.63 4.36 -10.02
N TYR A 144 17.69 4.31 -10.95
CA TYR A 144 17.06 3.08 -11.41
C TYR A 144 17.38 2.82 -12.89
N THR A 145 18.01 1.69 -13.17
CA THR A 145 18.20 1.21 -14.56
C THR A 145 16.91 0.55 -15.03
N ILE A 146 16.18 1.24 -15.92
CA ILE A 146 14.93 0.76 -16.51
C ILE A 146 15.20 -0.38 -17.48
N TYR A 147 16.26 -0.23 -18.27
CA TYR A 147 16.65 -1.15 -19.32
C TYR A 147 18.17 -1.11 -19.52
N ASP A 148 18.71 -2.28 -19.81
CA ASP A 148 20.13 -2.57 -20.02
C ASP A 148 20.18 -3.62 -21.15
N VAL A 149 20.92 -3.33 -22.23
CA VAL A 149 20.87 -4.14 -23.46
C VAL A 149 21.66 -5.42 -23.30
N ASP A 150 22.84 -5.36 -22.68
CA ASP A 150 23.70 -6.52 -22.47
C ASP A 150 23.54 -7.17 -21.08
N GLY A 151 22.84 -6.50 -20.17
CA GLY A 151 22.58 -6.97 -18.81
C GLY A 151 23.78 -6.83 -17.87
N ASN A 152 24.79 -6.09 -18.28
CA ASN A 152 25.98 -5.81 -17.49
C ASN A 152 25.83 -4.46 -16.79
N SER A 153 25.49 -4.49 -15.50
CA SER A 153 25.31 -3.27 -14.71
C SER A 153 26.56 -2.39 -14.54
N ALA A 154 27.74 -2.87 -14.98
CA ALA A 154 28.98 -2.10 -14.97
C ALA A 154 29.18 -1.21 -16.21
N THR A 155 28.52 -1.51 -17.34
CA THR A 155 28.48 -0.64 -18.52
C THR A 155 27.39 0.41 -18.35
N SER A 156 27.47 1.50 -19.12
CA SER A 156 26.51 2.60 -19.02
C SER A 156 26.20 3.26 -20.34
N ASP A 157 26.82 2.79 -21.42
CA ASP A 157 26.73 3.26 -22.79
C ASP A 157 25.56 2.63 -23.56
N ASP A 158 24.83 1.71 -22.93
CA ASP A 158 23.69 0.98 -23.48
C ASP A 158 22.49 0.95 -22.51
N GLN A 159 22.43 1.88 -21.57
CA GLN A 159 21.45 1.87 -20.49
C GLN A 159 20.41 2.99 -20.62
N LEU A 160 19.20 2.67 -20.20
CA LEU A 160 18.14 3.63 -19.93
C LEU A 160 17.99 3.79 -18.42
N LYS A 161 18.38 4.95 -17.89
CA LYS A 161 18.37 5.25 -16.46
C LYS A 161 17.34 6.32 -16.13
N LEU A 162 16.64 6.11 -15.02
CA LEU A 162 15.83 7.12 -14.37
C LEU A 162 16.50 7.52 -13.06
N THR A 163 16.93 8.78 -12.99
CA THR A 163 17.56 9.36 -11.80
C THR A 163 16.73 10.52 -11.26
N GLY A 164 17.00 10.91 -10.02
CA GLY A 164 16.41 12.11 -9.43
C GLY A 164 15.80 11.85 -8.05
N GLN A 165 14.77 12.60 -7.72
CA GLN A 165 14.07 12.49 -6.45
C GLN A 165 12.55 12.65 -6.62
N PHE A 166 11.81 11.96 -5.76
CA PHE A 166 10.38 12.20 -5.57
C PHE A 166 10.08 12.38 -4.10
N LYS A 167 9.24 13.36 -3.80
CA LYS A 167 8.74 13.65 -2.45
C LYS A 167 7.25 13.41 -2.43
N LEU A 168 6.83 12.53 -1.53
CA LEU A 168 5.44 12.19 -1.26
C LEU A 168 4.99 13.00 -0.04
N ASP A 169 4.22 14.06 -0.28
CA ASP A 169 3.54 14.83 0.77
C ASP A 169 2.03 14.57 0.70
N GLY A 170 1.35 14.55 1.85
CA GLY A 170 -0.11 14.51 1.90
C GLY A 170 -0.64 13.53 2.93
N SER A 171 -1.88 13.08 2.72
CA SER A 171 -2.51 12.07 3.56
C SER A 171 -3.61 11.34 2.81
N ILE A 172 -3.85 10.10 3.23
CA ILE A 172 -5.05 9.36 2.86
C ILE A 172 -6.01 9.49 4.02
N SER A 173 -7.19 10.03 3.80
CA SER A 173 -8.22 10.05 4.83
C SER A 173 -9.50 9.41 4.30
N GLY A 174 -10.37 9.01 5.21
CA GLY A 174 -11.66 8.51 4.79
C GLY A 174 -12.61 8.37 5.95
N GLU A 175 -13.87 8.32 5.59
CA GLU A 175 -14.98 8.04 6.47
C GLU A 175 -15.75 6.85 5.91
N VAL A 176 -16.11 5.91 6.78
CA VAL A 176 -17.02 4.82 6.45
C VAL A 176 -18.19 4.89 7.39
N SER A 177 -19.39 5.04 6.83
CA SER A 177 -20.64 5.11 7.56
C SER A 177 -21.52 3.89 7.25
N PHE A 178 -22.31 3.44 8.22
CA PHE A 178 -23.29 2.35 8.05
C PHE A 178 -24.46 2.52 9.03
N PRO A 179 -25.66 1.99 8.74
CA PRO A 179 -26.39 2.06 7.48
C PRO A 179 -26.93 3.49 7.20
N PRO A 180 -27.11 3.88 5.92
CA PRO A 180 -26.75 3.11 4.71
C PRO A 180 -25.23 2.96 4.59
N PHE A 181 -24.76 1.82 4.09
CA PHE A 181 -23.32 1.59 3.94
C PHE A 181 -22.78 2.56 2.89
N LYS A 182 -22.01 3.54 3.36
CA LYS A 182 -21.39 4.60 2.59
C LYS A 182 -19.92 4.65 2.94
N ILE A 183 -19.07 4.30 1.99
CA ILE A 183 -17.64 4.62 2.09
C ILE A 183 -17.44 5.96 1.41
N ILE A 184 -16.73 6.89 2.04
CA ILE A 184 -16.21 8.11 1.43
C ILE A 184 -14.73 8.16 1.78
N SER A 185 -13.88 7.66 0.90
CA SER A 185 -12.44 7.87 1.07
C SER A 185 -12.02 9.13 0.33
N ASN A 186 -11.25 10.00 0.94
CA ASN A 186 -10.66 11.20 0.32
C ASN A 186 -9.15 11.08 0.34
N PHE A 187 -8.55 11.01 -0.84
CA PHE A 187 -7.11 10.89 -0.99
C PHE A 187 -6.60 12.23 -1.47
N SER A 188 -5.61 12.81 -0.79
CA SER A 188 -4.97 14.04 -1.21
C SER A 188 -3.46 13.88 -1.09
N PHE A 189 -2.79 13.75 -2.23
CA PHE A 189 -1.34 13.74 -2.30
C PHE A 189 -0.84 14.90 -3.12
N SER A 190 0.19 15.57 -2.62
CA SER A 190 1.00 16.52 -3.36
C SER A 190 2.38 15.89 -3.52
N ASN A 191 2.76 15.60 -4.75
CA ASN A 191 4.08 15.06 -5.04
C ASN A 191 4.94 16.13 -5.70
N GLU A 192 6.16 16.30 -5.22
CA GLU A 192 7.20 17.05 -5.94
C GLU A 192 8.12 16.03 -6.60
N LEU A 193 8.21 16.09 -7.93
CA LEU A 193 8.97 15.18 -8.76
C LEU A 193 10.06 15.97 -9.46
N ASP A 194 11.30 15.53 -9.31
CA ASP A 194 12.43 16.01 -10.08
C ASP A 194 13.17 14.80 -10.63
N LEU A 195 12.80 14.40 -11.85
CA LEU A 195 13.27 13.17 -12.49
C LEU A 195 14.04 13.49 -13.75
N ASN A 196 15.12 12.77 -14.01
CA ASN A 196 15.85 12.79 -15.26
C ASN A 196 15.85 11.38 -15.86
N LEU A 197 15.47 11.29 -17.13
CA LEU A 197 15.60 10.10 -17.96
C LEU A 197 16.85 10.27 -18.83
N VAL A 198 17.85 9.44 -18.60
CA VAL A 198 19.11 9.42 -19.33
C VAL A 198 19.14 8.16 -20.19
N ALA A 199 19.36 8.31 -21.48
CA ALA A 199 19.43 7.22 -22.43
C ALA A 199 20.75 7.32 -23.21
N THR A 200 21.50 6.23 -23.26
CA THR A 200 22.80 6.13 -23.94
C THR A 200 22.81 4.96 -24.92
N GLY A 201 23.48 5.17 -26.06
CA GLY A 201 23.63 4.15 -27.11
C GLY A 201 22.52 4.14 -28.14
N THR A 202 22.31 2.97 -28.76
CA THR A 202 21.24 2.75 -29.73
C THR A 202 20.09 2.03 -29.05
N LEU A 203 19.06 2.78 -28.64
CA LEU A 203 17.99 2.27 -27.80
C LEU A 203 16.63 2.51 -28.44
N ARG A 204 15.80 1.45 -28.46
CA ARG A 204 14.36 1.54 -28.71
C ARG A 204 13.60 0.82 -27.61
N TYR A 205 12.91 1.58 -26.77
CA TYR A 205 12.27 1.03 -25.57
C TYR A 205 10.91 1.68 -25.30
N SER A 206 9.89 0.87 -25.03
CA SER A 206 8.54 1.34 -24.70
C SER A 206 7.76 0.37 -23.81
N THR A 207 8.27 0.16 -22.60
CA THR A 207 7.61 -0.72 -21.62
C THR A 207 7.35 0.02 -20.33
N GLU A 208 6.12 -0.12 -19.80
CA GLU A 208 5.75 0.42 -18.50
C GLU A 208 6.50 -0.30 -17.36
N LYS A 209 7.00 0.48 -16.40
CA LYS A 209 7.67 -0.02 -15.20
C LYS A 209 7.05 0.59 -13.97
N THR A 210 6.70 -0.26 -13.00
CA THR A 210 6.35 0.21 -11.66
C THR A 210 7.62 0.68 -10.96
N LEU A 211 7.72 1.95 -10.61
CA LEU A 211 8.88 2.50 -9.90
C LEU A 211 8.75 2.29 -8.39
N PHE A 212 7.54 2.46 -7.88
CA PHE A 212 7.29 2.51 -6.45
C PHE A 212 5.86 2.09 -6.13
N ILE A 213 5.72 1.30 -5.06
CA ILE A 213 4.43 0.99 -4.44
C ILE A 213 4.52 1.36 -2.96
N ALA A 214 3.58 2.18 -2.53
CA ALA A 214 3.34 2.52 -1.13
C ALA A 214 2.01 1.92 -0.68
N GLY A 215 2.07 0.87 0.13
CA GLY A 215 0.91 0.30 0.80
C GLY A 215 0.70 0.96 2.15
N GLY A 216 -0.50 1.44 2.44
CA GLY A 216 -0.86 1.93 3.77
C GLY A 216 -1.10 0.81 4.77
N THR A 217 -1.06 1.17 6.05
CA THR A 217 -1.48 0.25 7.10
C THR A 217 -2.94 -0.16 6.86
N PRO A 218 -3.25 -1.47 6.88
CA PRO A 218 -4.62 -1.97 6.85
C PRO A 218 -5.50 -1.27 7.88
N VAL A 219 -6.54 -0.58 7.42
CA VAL A 219 -7.55 0.05 8.27
C VAL A 219 -8.69 -0.96 8.44
N VAL A 220 -8.96 -1.36 9.68
CA VAL A 220 -10.09 -2.25 9.94
C VAL A 220 -11.32 -1.44 10.29
N VAL A 221 -12.30 -1.53 9.41
CA VAL A 221 -13.60 -0.89 9.53
C VAL A 221 -14.64 -1.98 9.65
N GLY A 222 -15.09 -2.21 10.89
CA GLY A 222 -16.12 -3.21 11.15
C GLY A 222 -15.76 -4.62 10.67
N GLY A 223 -14.48 -4.98 10.66
CA GLY A 223 -14.01 -6.27 10.17
C GLY A 223 -13.83 -6.38 8.64
N ILE A 224 -14.11 -5.31 7.88
CA ILE A 224 -13.54 -5.10 6.55
C ILE A 224 -12.15 -4.52 6.72
N ILE A 225 -11.20 -5.01 5.94
CA ILE A 225 -9.88 -4.40 5.83
C ILE A 225 -9.88 -3.49 4.64
N LEU A 226 -9.51 -2.25 4.85
CA LEU A 226 -9.21 -1.32 3.79
C LEU A 226 -7.69 -1.17 3.74
N THR A 227 -7.08 -1.70 2.69
CA THR A 227 -5.65 -1.49 2.46
C THR A 227 -5.49 -0.52 1.30
N PRO A 228 -5.16 0.76 1.56
CA PRO A 228 -4.89 1.68 0.49
C PRO A 228 -3.51 1.40 -0.09
N GLU A 229 -3.39 1.54 -1.40
CA GLU A 229 -2.14 1.38 -2.11
C GLU A 229 -2.01 2.48 -3.14
N VAL A 230 -0.85 3.15 -3.13
CA VAL A 230 -0.46 4.11 -4.15
C VAL A 230 0.66 3.50 -4.97
N SER A 231 0.49 3.41 -6.29
CA SER A 231 1.53 2.96 -7.20
C SER A 231 1.95 4.08 -8.14
N PHE A 232 3.26 4.18 -8.38
CA PHE A 232 3.85 5.08 -9.35
C PHE A 232 4.48 4.23 -10.43
N LYS A 233 3.98 4.39 -11.65
CA LYS A 233 4.49 3.70 -12.83
C LYS A 233 5.01 4.71 -13.83
N PHE A 234 6.03 4.31 -14.56
CA PHE A 234 6.66 5.12 -15.58
C PHE A 234 6.72 4.35 -16.89
N LYS A 235 6.21 4.96 -17.95
CA LYS A 235 6.29 4.43 -19.30
C LYS A 235 7.19 5.34 -20.15
N PRO A 236 8.47 5.01 -20.30
CA PRO A 236 9.33 5.65 -21.29
C PRO A 236 8.90 5.27 -22.71
N GLU A 237 9.08 6.19 -23.65
CA GLU A 237 8.99 5.98 -25.09
C GLU A 237 10.28 6.59 -25.66
N VAL A 238 11.28 5.73 -25.88
CA VAL A 238 12.66 6.11 -26.26
C VAL A 238 12.99 5.49 -27.60
N GLU A 239 13.50 6.30 -28.51
CA GLU A 239 14.12 5.89 -29.78
C GLU A 239 15.30 6.83 -30.04
N ILE A 240 16.51 6.40 -29.68
CA ILE A 240 17.71 7.23 -29.75
C ILE A 240 18.89 6.50 -30.39
N TYR A 241 19.78 7.28 -31.00
CA TYR A 241 21.10 6.86 -31.45
C TYR A 241 22.11 7.85 -30.90
N GLY A 242 22.66 7.58 -29.71
CA GLY A 242 23.58 8.50 -29.04
C GLY A 242 23.29 8.68 -27.56
N GLU A 243 23.40 9.90 -27.07
CA GLU A 243 23.05 10.25 -25.71
C GLU A 243 21.90 11.27 -25.73
N ALA A 244 20.91 11.03 -24.87
CA ALA A 244 19.81 11.95 -24.64
C ALA A 244 19.48 11.99 -23.16
N GLU A 245 19.31 13.21 -22.64
CA GLU A 245 18.77 13.46 -21.31
C GLU A 245 17.51 14.32 -21.45
N THR A 246 16.49 13.94 -20.70
CA THR A 246 15.33 14.80 -20.46
C THR A 246 14.88 14.63 -19.03
N GLY A 247 13.93 15.43 -18.59
CA GLY A 247 13.40 15.27 -17.26
C GLY A 247 12.04 15.91 -17.07
N ILE A 248 11.52 15.73 -15.87
CA ILE A 248 10.25 16.31 -15.45
C ILE A 248 10.50 16.97 -14.11
N ASN A 249 10.11 18.24 -14.00
CA ASN A 249 9.91 18.90 -12.72
C ASN A 249 8.42 19.15 -12.59
N ASP A 250 7.73 18.46 -11.68
CA ASP A 250 6.28 18.55 -11.59
C ASP A 250 5.80 18.52 -10.14
N LYS A 251 4.67 19.19 -9.93
CA LYS A 251 3.86 19.10 -8.72
C LYS A 251 2.52 18.45 -9.05
N ILE A 252 2.35 17.20 -8.63
CA ILE A 252 1.14 16.42 -8.87
C ILE A 252 0.23 16.48 -7.65
N THR A 253 -1.00 16.97 -7.82
CA THR A 253 -2.04 16.89 -6.79
C THR A 253 -3.11 15.88 -7.20
N LEU A 254 -3.19 14.75 -6.49
CA LEU A 254 -4.21 13.72 -6.72
C LEU A 254 -5.31 13.85 -5.67
N ASN A 255 -6.54 14.16 -6.12
CA ASN A 255 -7.74 14.09 -5.30
C ASN A 255 -8.62 12.93 -5.77
N SER A 256 -8.76 11.89 -4.98
CA SER A 256 -9.65 10.77 -5.34
C SER A 256 -10.73 10.58 -4.29
N SER A 257 -11.87 10.07 -4.71
CA SER A 257 -12.86 9.50 -3.81
C SER A 257 -13.45 8.18 -4.30
N ILE A 258 -13.71 7.29 -3.35
CA ILE A 258 -14.40 6.02 -3.60
C ILE A 258 -15.67 6.05 -2.79
N ILE A 259 -16.79 5.85 -3.48
CA ILE A 259 -18.13 5.84 -2.90
C ILE A 259 -18.81 4.50 -3.16
N TYR A 260 -19.16 3.80 -2.09
CA TYR A 260 -20.00 2.61 -2.16
C TYR A 260 -21.38 2.92 -1.58
N TYR A 261 -22.45 2.53 -2.26
CA TYR A 261 -23.85 2.60 -1.75
C TYR A 261 -24.64 1.33 -2.09
N SER A 262 -24.74 1.02 -3.39
CA SER A 262 -25.35 -0.20 -3.95
C SER A 262 -24.43 -0.86 -5.00
N GLY A 263 -23.18 -0.41 -5.03
CA GLY A 263 -22.16 -0.68 -6.03
C GLY A 263 -20.99 0.28 -5.84
N TRP A 264 -19.81 -0.07 -6.36
CA TRP A 264 -18.62 0.77 -6.30
C TRP A 264 -18.67 1.87 -7.35
N ASN A 265 -18.66 3.13 -6.92
CA ASN A 265 -18.46 4.30 -7.76
C ASN A 265 -17.11 4.95 -7.42
N LYS A 266 -16.27 5.14 -8.43
CA LYS A 266 -14.96 5.78 -8.27
C LYS A 266 -15.00 7.16 -8.93
N ASN A 267 -14.70 8.20 -8.16
CA ASN A 267 -14.53 9.57 -8.66
C ASN A 267 -13.06 9.95 -8.49
N VAL A 268 -12.37 10.28 -9.59
CA VAL A 268 -10.95 10.67 -9.55
C VAL A 268 -10.81 12.04 -10.19
N GLU A 269 -10.28 13.00 -9.44
CA GLU A 269 -9.90 14.33 -9.94
C GLU A 269 -8.37 14.46 -9.84
N LEU A 270 -7.70 14.48 -10.98
CA LEU A 270 -6.26 14.67 -11.08
C LEU A 270 -5.97 16.12 -11.49
N LYS A 271 -5.21 16.85 -10.66
CA LYS A 271 -4.72 18.20 -10.98
C LYS A 271 -3.20 18.18 -11.06
N ASN A 272 -2.67 18.37 -12.27
CA ASN A 272 -1.24 18.35 -12.53
C ASN A 272 -0.80 19.64 -13.22
N VAL A 273 0.41 20.11 -12.92
CA VAL A 273 1.05 21.23 -13.60
C VAL A 273 2.38 20.74 -14.16
N PHE A 274 2.31 19.93 -15.22
CA PHE A 274 3.50 19.34 -15.82
C PHE A 274 4.42 20.40 -16.43
N LEU A 275 5.64 20.51 -15.91
CA LEU A 275 6.73 21.21 -16.57
C LEU A 275 7.79 20.20 -17.03
N ALA A 276 7.70 19.81 -18.30
CA ALA A 276 8.74 19.00 -18.92
C ALA A 276 10.02 19.83 -19.03
N LYS A 277 11.15 19.25 -18.62
CA LYS A 277 12.46 19.83 -18.92
C LYS A 277 12.72 19.69 -20.42
N PRO A 278 13.43 20.62 -21.06
CA PRO A 278 13.88 20.47 -22.44
C PRO A 278 14.60 19.12 -22.63
N VAL A 279 14.49 18.56 -23.83
CA VAL A 279 15.29 17.40 -24.20
C VAL A 279 16.66 17.91 -24.68
N GLU A 280 17.72 17.42 -24.05
CA GLU A 280 19.09 17.61 -24.52
C GLU A 280 19.51 16.34 -25.27
N VAL A 281 19.79 16.47 -26.57
CA VAL A 281 20.22 15.35 -27.44
C VAL A 281 21.56 15.71 -28.07
N SER A 282 22.54 14.82 -27.96
CA SER A 282 23.87 15.02 -28.57
C SER A 282 23.94 14.55 -30.04
N LEU A 283 22.98 13.73 -30.47
CA LEU A 283 22.91 13.12 -31.81
C LEU A 283 21.49 13.23 -32.43
N ASN A 284 20.75 12.13 -32.54
CA ASN A 284 19.37 12.09 -33.07
C ASN A 284 18.48 11.17 -32.23
N GLY A 285 17.25 11.58 -31.95
CA GLY A 285 16.29 10.71 -31.29
C GLY A 285 15.03 11.40 -30.78
N LYS A 286 14.16 10.58 -30.19
CA LYS A 286 12.93 10.98 -29.50
C LYS A 286 12.91 10.31 -28.14
N ILE A 287 12.60 11.11 -27.13
CA ILE A 287 12.46 10.64 -25.76
C ILE A 287 11.22 11.28 -25.15
N LYS A 288 10.39 10.45 -24.54
CA LYS A 288 9.18 10.87 -23.85
C LYS A 288 8.98 9.98 -22.63
N GLY A 289 8.60 10.58 -21.50
CA GLY A 289 8.21 9.86 -20.30
C GLY A 289 6.76 10.12 -19.98
N THR A 290 6.02 9.07 -19.61
CA THR A 290 4.67 9.20 -19.04
C THR A 290 4.68 8.67 -17.62
N LEU A 291 4.32 9.52 -16.65
CA LEU A 291 4.13 9.11 -15.27
C LEU A 291 2.66 8.77 -15.04
N ILE A 292 2.41 7.63 -14.39
CA ILE A 292 1.08 7.13 -14.05
C ILE A 292 1.05 6.95 -12.53
N VAL A 293 0.07 7.58 -11.89
CA VAL A 293 -0.17 7.42 -10.45
C VAL A 293 -1.50 6.71 -10.28
N GLU A 294 -1.48 5.54 -9.66
CA GLU A 294 -2.68 4.78 -9.38
C GLU A 294 -2.94 4.71 -7.88
N LEU A 295 -4.22 4.68 -7.56
CA LEU A 295 -4.70 4.44 -6.22
C LEU A 295 -5.67 3.26 -6.26
N ALA A 296 -5.39 2.28 -5.40
CA ALA A 296 -6.21 1.11 -5.18
C ALA A 296 -6.64 1.01 -3.71
N LEU A 297 -7.80 0.41 -3.49
CA LEU A 297 -8.30 0.02 -2.17
C LEU A 297 -8.68 -1.45 -2.26
N TYR A 298 -8.00 -2.29 -1.48
CA TYR A 298 -8.27 -3.72 -1.43
C TYR A 298 -9.17 -4.06 -0.24
N PHE A 299 -10.05 -5.05 -0.44
CA PHE A 299 -11.04 -5.57 0.51
C PHE A 299 -10.76 -7.03 0.86
#